data_AF-A0A1F2XRM7-F1
#
_entry.id   AF-A0A1F2XRM7-F1
#
_cell.length_a   1.000
_cell.length_b   1.000
_cell.length_c   1.000
_cell.angle_alpha   90.00
_cell.angle_beta   90.00
_cell.angle_gamma   90.00
#
_symmetry.space_group_name_H-M   'P 1'
#
loop_
_entity.id
_entity.type
_entity.pdbx_description
1 polymer ?
#
loop_
_entity_poly.entity_id
_entity_poly.type
_entity_poly.pdbx_seq_one_letter_code
_entity_poly.pdbx_strand_id
1 'polypeptide(L)'
;MRTLKLMSPPMSGDDVARIQAGLGIEPQGIYDEATAAAVESWKWGVGYPEKDVNGSLGAKGQAWLLGKKPLPATYEERAAERVRDAGIASRIDRFISKGSWQIRGDSRYADRSPLEGFGPIFVRTGRKFGVDPLFLVAIATHENRLGTFKAIQAKHNTFGLGPGRSYPSWEANIEAAALNLARPGGFYVRKNTIRSIGLTWAPIGAGNDPGDLNQHWVGSVTRFYAQLGGRDDFDAVVKTRPVA
;
A
#
# COMPACT_ATOMS: atom_id res chain seq x y z
N MET A 1 21.38 -14.76 -27.49
CA MET A 1 20.06 -15.06 -26.89
C MET A 1 19.06 -14.08 -27.45
N ARG A 2 17.96 -14.57 -28.04
CA ARG A 2 16.84 -13.74 -28.52
C ARG A 2 15.98 -13.27 -27.35
N THR A 3 15.23 -12.18 -27.51
CA THR A 3 14.21 -11.77 -26.52
C THR A 3 13.02 -12.71 -26.60
N LEU A 4 12.62 -13.28 -25.47
CA LEU A 4 11.46 -14.17 -25.36
C LEU A 4 10.25 -13.38 -24.87
N LYS A 5 9.09 -13.59 -25.48
CA LYS A 5 7.84 -12.89 -25.17
C LYS A 5 6.65 -13.63 -25.77
N LEU A 6 5.45 -13.32 -25.30
CA LEU A 6 4.21 -13.82 -25.87
C LEU A 6 4.07 -13.34 -27.33
N MET A 7 3.76 -14.26 -28.24
CA MET A 7 3.62 -14.02 -29.69
C MET A 7 2.54 -14.95 -30.26
N SER A 8 2.05 -14.63 -31.47
CA SER A 8 1.19 -15.53 -32.26
C SER A 8 1.82 -15.76 -33.64
N PRO A 9 2.26 -16.99 -33.98
CA PRO A 9 2.30 -18.18 -33.12
C PRO A 9 3.29 -18.02 -31.94
N PRO A 10 3.12 -18.81 -30.84
CA PRO A 10 4.00 -18.74 -29.67
C PRO A 10 5.46 -19.02 -30.04
N MET A 11 6.38 -18.36 -29.33
CA MET A 11 7.79 -18.70 -29.44
C MET A 11 8.04 -20.09 -28.86
N SER A 12 8.87 -20.89 -29.51
CA SER A 12 9.21 -22.23 -29.01
C SER A 12 10.69 -22.58 -29.19
N GLY A 13 11.16 -23.56 -28.42
CA GLY A 13 12.51 -24.13 -28.51
C GLY A 13 13.20 -24.33 -27.15
N ASP A 14 14.42 -24.87 -27.21
CA ASP A 14 15.22 -25.20 -26.02
C ASP A 14 15.53 -23.98 -25.13
N ASP A 15 15.60 -22.79 -25.71
CA ASP A 15 15.81 -21.56 -24.95
C ASP A 15 14.59 -21.20 -24.09
N VAL A 16 13.38 -21.49 -24.58
CA VAL A 16 12.14 -21.38 -23.81
C VAL A 16 12.07 -22.45 -22.71
N ALA A 17 12.34 -23.71 -23.04
CA ALA A 17 12.35 -24.79 -22.05
C ALA A 17 13.35 -24.51 -20.92
N ARG A 18 14.51 -23.93 -21.25
CA ARG A 18 15.53 -23.56 -20.27
C ARG A 18 15.10 -22.45 -19.32
N ILE A 19 14.43 -21.40 -19.81
CA ILE A 19 13.93 -20.35 -18.92
C ILE A 19 12.75 -20.83 -18.09
N GLN A 20 11.90 -21.71 -18.63
CA GLN A 20 10.82 -22.36 -17.87
C GLN A 20 11.39 -23.15 -16.69
N ALA A 21 12.42 -23.97 -16.91
CA ALA A 21 13.14 -24.67 -15.85
C ALA A 21 13.74 -23.69 -14.82
N GLY A 22 14.35 -22.59 -15.27
CA GLY A 22 14.88 -21.55 -14.38
C GLY A 22 13.82 -20.80 -13.56
N LEU A 23 12.59 -20.71 -14.07
CA LEU A 23 11.43 -20.15 -13.38
C LEU A 23 10.75 -21.16 -12.45
N GLY A 24 11.19 -22.43 -12.44
CA GLY A 24 10.58 -23.50 -11.67
C GLY A 24 9.22 -23.97 -12.20
N ILE A 25 8.98 -23.82 -13.50
CA ILE A 25 7.77 -24.32 -14.19
C ILE A 25 8.12 -25.40 -15.22
N GLU A 26 7.13 -26.17 -15.64
CA GLU A 26 7.29 -27.30 -16.58
C GLU A 26 7.96 -26.83 -17.90
N PRO A 27 9.08 -27.43 -18.32
CA PRO A 27 9.87 -26.98 -19.48
C PRO A 27 9.30 -27.49 -20.81
N GLN A 28 8.07 -27.08 -21.13
CA GLN A 28 7.35 -27.49 -22.34
C GLN A 28 7.99 -26.96 -23.64
N GLY A 29 8.87 -25.96 -23.55
CA GLY A 29 9.52 -25.34 -24.70
C GLY A 29 8.59 -24.45 -25.52
N ILE A 30 7.45 -24.02 -24.96
CA ILE A 30 6.46 -23.12 -25.58
C ILE A 30 6.26 -21.89 -24.68
N TYR A 31 6.42 -20.69 -25.24
CA TYR A 31 6.30 -19.43 -24.50
C TYR A 31 4.87 -18.93 -24.56
N ASP A 32 4.06 -19.46 -23.65
CA ASP A 32 2.65 -19.17 -23.48
C ASP A 32 2.39 -18.07 -22.43
N GLU A 33 1.11 -17.84 -22.13
CA GLU A 33 0.66 -16.87 -21.13
C GLU A 33 1.16 -17.23 -19.72
N ALA A 34 1.20 -18.52 -19.38
CA ALA A 34 1.72 -18.99 -18.09
C ALA A 34 3.20 -18.67 -17.94
N THR A 35 3.99 -18.87 -19.00
CA THR A 35 5.42 -18.51 -19.04
C THR A 35 5.61 -17.00 -18.93
N ALA A 36 4.79 -16.21 -19.63
CA ALA A 36 4.82 -14.75 -19.52
C ALA A 36 4.51 -14.27 -18.09
N ALA A 37 3.48 -14.83 -17.45
CA ALA A 37 3.11 -14.52 -16.06
C ALA A 37 4.19 -14.97 -15.05
N ALA A 38 4.84 -16.12 -15.28
CA ALA A 38 5.97 -16.57 -14.48
C ALA A 38 7.17 -15.62 -14.61
N VAL A 39 7.46 -15.11 -15.81
CA VAL A 39 8.49 -14.08 -16.02
C VAL A 39 8.15 -12.79 -15.28
N GLU A 40 6.90 -12.33 -15.31
CA GLU A 40 6.45 -11.16 -14.54
C GLU A 40 6.65 -11.36 -13.04
N SER A 41 6.20 -12.51 -12.53
CA SER A 41 6.30 -12.87 -11.12
C SER A 41 7.75 -12.96 -10.66
N TRP A 42 8.63 -13.60 -11.45
CA TRP A 42 10.06 -13.66 -11.17
C TRP A 42 10.68 -12.26 -11.16
N LYS A 43 10.41 -11.43 -12.18
CA LYS A 43 10.93 -10.06 -12.24
C LYS A 43 10.51 -9.24 -11.02
N TRP A 44 9.25 -9.35 -10.61
CA TRP A 44 8.75 -8.72 -9.40
C TRP A 44 9.50 -9.25 -8.17
N GLY A 45 9.61 -10.57 -8.03
CA GLY A 45 10.27 -11.21 -6.89
C GLY A 45 11.74 -10.82 -6.74
N VAL A 46 12.48 -10.77 -7.86
CA VAL A 46 13.91 -10.42 -7.83
C VAL A 46 14.18 -8.92 -7.85
N GLY A 47 13.15 -8.06 -7.81
CA GLY A 47 13.34 -6.63 -7.60
C GLY A 47 13.51 -5.77 -8.85
N TYR A 48 13.05 -6.21 -10.03
CA TYR A 48 13.03 -5.33 -11.22
C TYR A 48 12.28 -4.01 -10.95
N PRO A 49 12.70 -2.88 -11.55
CA PRO A 49 11.89 -1.66 -11.55
C PRO A 49 10.49 -1.96 -12.05
N GLU A 50 9.46 -1.37 -11.44
CA GLU A 50 8.05 -1.69 -11.73
C GLU A 50 7.71 -1.56 -13.22
N LYS A 51 8.21 -0.50 -13.89
CA LYS A 51 8.06 -0.30 -15.34
C LYS A 51 8.63 -1.41 -16.23
N ASP A 52 9.54 -2.22 -15.68
CA ASP A 52 10.24 -3.29 -16.40
C ASP A 52 9.69 -4.69 -16.05
N VAL A 53 8.73 -4.77 -15.10
CA VAL A 53 7.99 -5.98 -14.75
C VAL A 53 6.93 -6.20 -15.84
N ASN A 54 7.21 -7.12 -16.75
CA ASN A 54 6.37 -7.51 -17.87
C ASN A 54 6.78 -8.91 -18.35
N GLY A 55 5.90 -9.57 -19.12
CA GLY A 55 6.09 -10.93 -19.59
C GLY A 55 7.12 -11.13 -20.71
N SER A 56 8.05 -10.19 -20.91
CA SER A 56 9.14 -10.31 -21.88
C SER A 56 10.50 -10.47 -21.20
N LEU A 57 11.33 -11.41 -21.66
CA LEU A 57 12.65 -11.69 -21.09
C LEU A 57 13.77 -11.56 -22.14
N GLY A 58 14.48 -10.42 -22.11
CA GLY A 58 15.65 -10.18 -22.94
C GLY A 58 16.92 -10.91 -22.46
N ALA A 59 17.98 -10.88 -23.27
CA ALA A 59 19.22 -11.62 -23.01
C ALA A 59 19.85 -11.37 -21.63
N LYS A 60 19.82 -10.12 -21.12
CA LYS A 60 20.31 -9.80 -19.76
C LYS A 60 19.46 -10.49 -18.68
N GLY A 61 18.14 -10.42 -18.81
CA GLY A 61 17.22 -11.08 -17.88
C GLY A 61 17.38 -12.60 -17.88
N GLN A 62 17.58 -13.21 -19.05
CA GLN A 62 17.89 -14.64 -19.15
C GLN A 62 19.22 -14.98 -18.46
N ALA A 63 20.24 -14.14 -18.61
CA ALA A 63 21.52 -14.37 -17.93
C ALA A 63 21.40 -14.27 -16.40
N TRP A 64 20.58 -13.35 -15.89
CA TRP A 64 20.30 -13.24 -14.44
C TRP A 64 19.47 -14.42 -13.93
N LEU A 65 18.38 -14.76 -14.61
CA LEU A 65 17.50 -15.89 -14.26
C LEU A 65 18.28 -17.20 -14.15
N LEU A 66 19.17 -17.45 -15.11
CA LEU A 66 19.95 -18.69 -15.20
C LEU A 66 21.25 -18.64 -14.36
N GLY A 67 21.43 -17.65 -13.49
CA GLY A 67 22.61 -17.53 -12.61
C GLY A 67 23.94 -17.28 -13.34
N LYS A 68 23.91 -16.91 -14.62
CA LYS A 68 25.12 -16.62 -15.42
C LYS A 68 25.71 -15.25 -15.12
N LYS A 69 24.91 -14.36 -14.53
CA LYS A 69 25.33 -13.05 -14.03
C LYS A 69 24.61 -12.77 -12.72
N PRO A 70 25.28 -12.12 -11.74
CA PRO A 70 24.59 -11.66 -10.55
C PRO A 70 23.57 -10.56 -10.89
N LEU A 71 22.52 -10.47 -10.08
CA LEU A 71 21.58 -9.37 -10.14
C LEU A 71 22.24 -8.06 -9.69
N PRO A 72 21.78 -6.89 -10.16
CA PRO A 72 22.26 -5.62 -9.61
C PRO A 72 21.90 -5.49 -8.12
N ALA A 73 22.78 -4.94 -7.28
CA ALA A 73 22.50 -4.76 -5.84
C ALA A 73 21.17 -4.01 -5.57
N THR A 74 20.85 -3.00 -6.38
CA THR A 74 19.58 -2.26 -6.27
C THR A 74 18.32 -3.12 -6.49
N TYR A 75 18.45 -4.27 -7.14
CA TYR A 75 17.35 -5.22 -7.34
C TYR A 75 17.13 -6.01 -6.04
N GLU A 76 18.20 -6.49 -5.41
CA GLU A 76 18.13 -7.17 -4.12
C GLU A 76 17.52 -6.27 -3.03
N GLU A 77 17.92 -4.99 -2.99
CA GLU A 77 17.33 -3.99 -2.10
C GLU A 77 15.81 -3.82 -2.30
N ARG A 78 15.37 -3.73 -3.57
CA ARG A 78 13.94 -3.64 -3.93
C ARG A 78 13.19 -4.93 -3.61
N ALA A 79 13.79 -6.09 -3.86
CA ALA A 79 13.19 -7.38 -3.51
C ALA A 79 12.97 -7.47 -2.00
N ALA A 80 13.97 -7.10 -1.20
CA ALA A 80 13.84 -7.04 0.25
C ALA A 80 12.77 -6.02 0.70
N GLU A 81 12.67 -4.87 0.04
CA GLU A 81 11.59 -3.90 0.28
C GLU A 81 10.20 -4.49 -0.01
N ARG A 82 10.02 -5.16 -1.15
CA ARG A 82 8.76 -5.82 -1.52
C ARG A 82 8.33 -6.87 -0.50
N VAL A 83 9.28 -7.66 0.03
CA VAL A 83 9.00 -8.64 1.09
C VAL A 83 8.53 -7.95 2.37
N ARG A 84 9.21 -6.87 2.79
CA ARG A 84 8.79 -6.08 3.96
C ARG A 84 7.39 -5.49 3.77
N ASP A 85 7.15 -4.90 2.60
CA ASP A 85 5.88 -4.28 2.25
C ASP A 85 4.72 -5.30 2.18
N ALA A 86 4.96 -6.51 1.67
CA ALA A 86 3.99 -7.61 1.71
C ALA A 86 3.67 -8.04 3.16
N GLY A 87 4.67 -8.06 4.04
CA GLY A 87 4.48 -8.33 5.47
C GLY A 87 3.64 -7.25 6.17
N ILE A 88 3.86 -5.98 5.84
CA ILE A 88 3.07 -4.84 6.34
C ILE A 88 1.63 -4.94 5.83
N ALA A 89 1.44 -5.17 4.52
CA ALA A 89 0.11 -5.33 3.92
C ALA A 89 -0.68 -6.46 4.61
N SER A 90 -0.06 -7.64 4.79
CA SER A 90 -0.66 -8.78 5.50
C SER A 90 -1.04 -8.45 6.93
N ARG A 91 -0.27 -7.60 7.61
CA ARG A 91 -0.58 -7.15 8.97
C ARG A 91 -1.78 -6.21 8.99
N ILE A 92 -1.85 -5.27 8.05
CA ILE A 92 -2.98 -4.37 7.87
C ILE A 92 -4.25 -5.18 7.60
N ASP A 93 -4.22 -6.11 6.64
CA ASP A 93 -5.39 -6.94 6.31
C ASP A 93 -5.88 -7.77 7.50
N ARG A 94 -4.94 -8.30 8.30
CA ARG A 94 -5.27 -9.02 9.53
C ARG A 94 -5.91 -8.10 10.57
N PHE A 95 -5.44 -6.87 10.70
CA PHE A 95 -6.02 -5.89 11.62
C PHE A 95 -7.44 -5.49 11.21
N ILE A 96 -7.64 -5.21 9.91
CA ILE A 96 -8.95 -4.85 9.36
C ILE A 96 -9.93 -6.01 9.55
N SER A 97 -9.56 -7.23 9.14
CA SER A 97 -10.44 -8.41 9.19
C SER A 97 -10.75 -8.90 10.61
N LYS A 98 -9.83 -8.78 11.57
CA LYS A 98 -10.10 -9.14 12.97
C LYS A 98 -11.16 -8.27 13.62
N GLY A 99 -11.34 -7.04 13.15
CA GLY A 99 -12.41 -6.16 13.63
C GLY A 99 -12.32 -5.75 15.10
N SER A 100 -11.13 -5.79 15.73
CA SER A 100 -10.95 -5.38 17.15
C SER A 100 -11.30 -3.91 17.43
N TRP A 101 -11.44 -3.11 16.37
CA TRP A 101 -11.85 -1.71 16.37
C TRP A 101 -13.35 -1.51 16.13
N GLN A 102 -14.10 -2.58 15.81
CA GLN A 102 -15.52 -2.50 15.45
C GLN A 102 -16.41 -2.15 16.65
N ILE A 103 -17.49 -1.44 16.37
CA ILE A 103 -18.63 -1.30 17.29
C ILE A 103 -19.65 -2.35 16.87
N ARG A 104 -19.85 -3.37 17.70
CA ARG A 104 -20.79 -4.47 17.43
C ARG A 104 -22.17 -4.16 17.99
N GLY A 105 -23.21 -4.60 17.28
CA GLY A 105 -24.61 -4.43 17.71
C GLY A 105 -25.23 -3.06 17.42
N ASP A 106 -24.47 -2.13 16.81
CA ASP A 106 -24.99 -0.83 16.38
C ASP A 106 -25.32 -0.85 14.89
N SER A 107 -26.60 -0.70 14.56
CA SER A 107 -27.11 -0.81 13.19
C SER A 107 -26.57 0.25 12.22
N ARG A 108 -25.96 1.33 12.74
CA ARG A 108 -25.32 2.38 11.93
C ARG A 108 -24.04 1.89 11.24
N TYR A 109 -23.44 0.81 11.74
CA TYR A 109 -22.20 0.25 11.23
C TYR A 109 -22.46 -1.05 10.46
N ALA A 110 -21.65 -1.32 9.44
CA ALA A 110 -21.59 -2.59 8.75
C ALA A 110 -20.71 -3.58 9.52
N ASP A 111 -21.04 -4.87 9.44
CA ASP A 111 -20.32 -5.94 10.17
C ASP A 111 -18.89 -6.17 9.66
N ARG A 112 -18.63 -5.79 8.41
CA ARG A 112 -17.31 -5.91 7.77
C ARG A 112 -16.89 -4.59 7.16
N SER A 113 -15.59 -4.35 7.18
CA SER A 113 -15.01 -3.18 6.52
C SER A 113 -15.04 -3.38 5.01
N PRO A 114 -15.44 -2.36 4.22
CA PRO A 114 -15.23 -2.38 2.78
C PRO A 114 -13.75 -2.29 2.38
N LEU A 115 -12.84 -2.07 3.33
CA LEU A 115 -11.39 -1.98 3.13
C LEU A 115 -10.66 -3.29 3.45
N GLU A 116 -11.37 -4.40 3.68
CA GLU A 116 -10.72 -5.70 3.79
C GLU A 116 -9.98 -6.04 2.47
N GLY A 117 -8.72 -6.48 2.58
CA GLY A 117 -7.85 -6.74 1.42
C GLY A 117 -7.15 -5.49 0.87
N PHE A 118 -7.36 -4.30 1.46
CA PHE A 118 -6.72 -3.06 1.02
C PHE A 118 -5.30 -2.87 1.58
N GLY A 119 -4.76 -3.81 2.37
CA GLY A 119 -3.39 -3.76 2.87
C GLY A 119 -2.35 -3.35 1.82
N PRO A 120 -2.31 -3.98 0.62
CA PRO A 120 -1.42 -3.58 -0.45
C PRO A 120 -1.66 -2.16 -0.99
N ILE A 121 -2.91 -1.69 -0.99
CA ILE A 121 -3.26 -0.31 -1.41
C ILE A 121 -2.69 0.70 -0.41
N PHE A 122 -2.91 0.49 0.88
CA PHE A 122 -2.36 1.36 1.93
C PHE A 122 -0.84 1.44 1.87
N VAL A 123 -0.17 0.29 1.73
CA VAL A 123 1.30 0.23 1.59
C VAL A 123 1.76 1.00 0.38
N ARG A 124 1.25 0.69 -0.81
CA ARG A 124 1.67 1.37 -2.06
C ARG A 124 1.43 2.87 -1.99
N THR A 125 0.28 3.31 -1.50
CA THR A 125 -0.05 4.73 -1.37
C THR A 125 0.85 5.42 -0.35
N GLY A 126 1.04 4.81 0.83
CA GLY A 126 1.95 5.32 1.85
C GLY A 126 3.36 5.52 1.30
N ARG A 127 3.92 4.52 0.61
CA ARG A 127 5.23 4.62 -0.04
C ARG A 127 5.28 5.73 -1.09
N LYS A 128 4.27 5.82 -1.96
CA LYS A 128 4.16 6.85 -3.02
C LYS A 128 4.27 8.28 -2.45
N PHE A 129 3.61 8.55 -1.33
CA PHE A 129 3.57 9.89 -0.74
C PHE A 129 4.56 10.10 0.41
N GLY A 130 5.26 9.05 0.84
CA GLY A 130 6.14 9.12 2.01
C GLY A 130 5.39 9.21 3.34
N VAL A 131 4.21 8.59 3.42
CA VAL A 131 3.39 8.47 4.64
C VAL A 131 3.45 7.03 5.13
N ASP A 132 3.58 6.83 6.43
CA ASP A 132 3.53 5.49 7.02
C ASP A 132 2.16 4.84 6.74
N PRO A 133 2.10 3.67 6.08
CA PRO A 133 0.83 3.01 5.78
C PRO A 133 0.05 2.62 7.05
N LEU A 134 0.72 2.30 8.15
CA LEU A 134 0.05 1.98 9.41
C LEU A 134 -0.65 3.23 9.96
N PHE A 135 -0.06 4.41 9.79
CA PHE A 135 -0.66 5.67 10.20
C PHE A 135 -1.92 6.00 9.39
N LEU A 136 -1.90 5.77 8.07
CA LEU A 136 -3.12 5.92 7.24
C LEU A 136 -4.25 5.01 7.73
N VAL A 137 -3.96 3.75 8.05
CA VAL A 137 -4.98 2.81 8.57
C VAL A 137 -5.47 3.26 9.96
N ALA A 138 -4.58 3.76 10.82
CA ALA A 138 -4.95 4.27 12.13
C ALA A 138 -5.90 5.47 12.06
N ILE A 139 -5.66 6.42 11.14
CA ILE A 139 -6.57 7.54 10.88
C ILE A 139 -7.91 7.02 10.37
N ALA A 140 -7.93 6.20 9.32
CA ALA A 140 -9.18 5.65 8.76
C ALA A 140 -10.00 4.86 9.80
N THR A 141 -9.31 4.19 10.73
CA THR A 141 -9.95 3.50 11.86
C THR A 141 -10.58 4.48 12.85
N HIS A 142 -9.88 5.56 13.20
CA HIS A 142 -10.40 6.58 14.09
C HIS A 142 -11.60 7.34 13.50
N GLU A 143 -11.48 7.77 12.24
CA GLU A 143 -12.44 8.66 11.58
C GLU A 143 -13.78 7.98 11.31
N ASN A 144 -13.77 6.84 10.60
CA ASN A 144 -15.02 6.18 10.19
C ASN A 144 -14.95 4.67 10.33
N ARG A 145 -14.11 4.17 11.25
CA ARG A 145 -13.99 2.74 11.56
C ARG A 145 -13.79 1.93 10.28
N LEU A 146 -12.80 2.35 9.49
CA LEU A 146 -12.43 1.71 8.22
C LEU A 146 -13.63 1.59 7.25
N GLY A 147 -14.46 2.62 7.16
CA GLY A 147 -15.57 2.68 6.20
C GLY A 147 -16.83 1.93 6.62
N THR A 148 -16.91 1.42 7.85
CA THR A 148 -18.09 0.66 8.31
C THR A 148 -19.29 1.54 8.58
N PHE A 149 -19.11 2.84 8.84
CA PHE A 149 -20.25 3.74 9.04
C PHE A 149 -21.06 3.90 7.75
N LYS A 150 -22.29 3.36 7.74
CA LYS A 150 -23.09 3.21 6.51
C LYS A 150 -23.36 4.53 5.80
N ALA A 151 -23.50 5.63 6.53
CA ALA A 151 -23.80 6.95 5.96
C ALA A 151 -22.67 7.54 5.09
N ILE A 152 -21.44 7.03 5.19
CA ILE A 152 -20.30 7.49 4.38
C ILE A 152 -19.86 6.49 3.30
N GLN A 153 -20.49 5.32 3.23
CA GLN A 153 -20.10 4.28 2.27
C GLN A 153 -20.30 4.73 0.82
N ALA A 154 -21.45 5.32 0.51
CA ALA A 154 -21.73 5.87 -0.83
C ALA A 154 -20.79 7.04 -1.22
N LYS A 155 -20.09 7.64 -0.24
CA LYS A 155 -19.14 8.73 -0.47
C LYS A 155 -17.70 8.25 -0.59
N HIS A 156 -17.42 7.00 -0.20
CA HIS A 156 -16.06 6.47 -0.06
C HIS A 156 -15.12 7.40 0.73
N ASN A 157 -15.58 8.03 1.81
CA ASN A 157 -14.77 9.00 2.57
C ASN A 157 -14.46 8.52 3.98
N THR A 158 -13.56 7.53 4.11
CA THR A 158 -13.20 6.93 5.40
C THR A 158 -12.37 7.86 6.29
N PHE A 159 -11.65 8.81 5.68
CA PHE A 159 -10.78 9.77 6.39
C PHE A 159 -11.50 11.06 6.82
N GLY A 160 -12.81 11.22 6.56
CA GLY A 160 -13.53 12.43 6.94
C GLY A 160 -13.04 13.70 6.25
N LEU A 161 -12.41 13.59 5.07
CA LEU A 161 -11.78 14.72 4.40
C LEU A 161 -12.81 15.70 3.86
N GLY A 162 -12.95 16.84 4.55
CA GLY A 162 -13.80 17.97 4.14
C GLY A 162 -15.31 17.68 4.27
N PRO A 163 -16.13 18.71 4.53
CA PRO A 163 -17.58 18.53 4.67
C PRO A 163 -18.21 17.95 3.39
N GLY A 164 -18.93 16.83 3.52
CA GLY A 164 -19.76 16.27 2.45
C GLY A 164 -19.01 15.70 1.23
N ARG A 165 -17.68 15.63 1.26
CA ARG A 165 -16.86 15.22 0.11
C ARG A 165 -17.05 13.73 -0.23
N SER A 166 -17.14 13.44 -1.53
CA SER A 166 -17.23 12.09 -2.08
C SER A 166 -16.05 11.78 -2.99
N TYR A 167 -15.68 10.51 -3.05
CA TYR A 167 -14.60 9.98 -3.87
C TYR A 167 -15.11 8.88 -4.80
N PRO A 168 -14.53 8.72 -6.00
CA PRO A 168 -14.96 7.71 -6.96
C PRO A 168 -14.72 6.28 -6.46
N SER A 169 -13.77 6.09 -5.55
CA SER A 169 -13.50 4.81 -4.90
C SER A 169 -12.80 5.00 -3.54
N TRP A 170 -12.69 3.92 -2.76
CA TRP A 170 -11.93 3.92 -1.51
C TRP A 170 -10.43 4.17 -1.74
N GLU A 171 -9.85 3.63 -2.81
CA GLU A 171 -8.47 3.87 -3.21
C GLU A 171 -8.21 5.36 -3.48
N ALA A 172 -9.14 6.04 -4.15
CA ALA A 172 -9.05 7.46 -4.42
C ALA A 172 -9.07 8.29 -3.13
N ASN A 173 -9.84 7.86 -2.12
CA ASN A 173 -9.86 8.51 -0.81
C ASN A 173 -8.58 8.25 0.00
N ILE A 174 -8.02 7.03 -0.04
CA ILE A 174 -6.73 6.70 0.57
C ILE A 174 -5.60 7.53 -0.06
N GLU A 175 -5.60 7.65 -1.39
CA GLU A 175 -4.66 8.52 -2.11
C GLU A 175 -4.83 9.99 -1.76
N ALA A 176 -6.05 10.49 -1.69
CA ALA A 176 -6.31 11.87 -1.31
C ALA A 176 -5.85 12.19 0.12
N ALA A 177 -6.02 11.26 1.07
CA ALA A 177 -5.55 11.42 2.44
C ALA A 177 -4.02 11.48 2.52
N ALA A 178 -3.34 10.56 1.84
CA ALA A 178 -1.88 10.54 1.80
C ALA A 178 -1.31 11.79 1.11
N LEU A 179 -1.92 12.23 0.00
CA LEU A 179 -1.55 13.48 -0.66
C LEU A 179 -1.79 14.69 0.24
N ASN A 180 -2.90 14.76 0.97
CA ASN A 180 -3.19 15.86 1.89
C ASN A 180 -2.09 16.00 2.96
N LEU A 181 -1.64 14.87 3.54
CA LEU A 181 -0.56 14.82 4.52
C LEU A 181 0.81 15.17 3.93
N ALA A 182 1.07 14.78 2.69
CA ALA A 182 2.38 14.94 2.05
C ALA A 182 2.51 16.19 1.16
N ARG A 183 1.44 16.98 1.01
CA ARG A 183 1.37 18.08 0.03
C ARG A 183 2.46 19.12 0.31
N PRO A 184 3.37 19.39 -0.66
CA PRO A 184 4.29 20.52 -0.54
C PRO A 184 3.52 21.83 -0.38
N GLY A 185 3.90 22.64 0.61
CA GLY A 185 3.18 23.89 0.94
C GLY A 185 1.80 23.69 1.56
N GLY A 186 1.41 22.46 1.92
CA GLY A 186 0.15 22.17 2.59
C GLY A 186 0.18 22.43 4.10
N PHE A 187 -0.92 22.10 4.77
CA PHE A 187 -1.10 22.30 6.22
C PHE A 187 -0.15 21.48 7.10
N TYR A 188 0.39 20.38 6.56
CA TYR A 188 1.22 19.41 7.29
C TYR A 188 2.72 19.58 7.06
N VAL A 189 3.15 20.68 6.43
CA VAL A 189 4.57 20.99 6.24
C VAL A 189 5.28 21.04 7.61
N ARG A 190 6.44 20.36 7.70
CA ARG A 190 7.25 20.20 8.92
C ARG A 190 6.57 19.45 10.08
N LYS A 191 5.44 18.79 9.84
CA LYS A 191 4.76 17.92 10.81
C LYS A 191 4.98 16.47 10.39
N ASN A 192 5.65 15.70 11.24
CA ASN A 192 5.99 14.31 10.95
C ASN A 192 5.56 13.32 12.03
N THR A 193 5.06 13.80 13.16
CA THR A 193 4.59 12.95 14.26
C THR A 193 3.08 12.94 14.34
N ILE A 194 2.49 11.85 14.88
CA ILE A 194 1.04 11.75 15.10
C ILE A 194 0.54 12.96 15.90
N ARG A 195 1.29 13.34 16.95
CA ARG A 195 0.96 14.51 17.77
C ARG A 195 0.93 15.82 16.98
N SER A 196 1.99 16.12 16.23
CA SER A 196 2.09 17.38 15.49
C SER A 196 1.08 17.48 14.34
N ILE A 197 0.73 16.35 13.74
CA ILE A 197 -0.30 16.22 12.70
C ILE A 197 -1.69 16.33 13.31
N GLY A 198 -1.96 15.67 14.44
CA GLY A 198 -3.27 15.67 15.11
C GLY A 198 -3.74 17.07 15.51
N LEU A 199 -2.82 17.93 15.97
CA LEU A 199 -3.12 19.34 16.26
C LEU A 199 -3.60 20.15 15.04
N THR A 200 -3.39 19.65 13.82
CA THR A 200 -3.85 20.27 12.58
C THR A 200 -5.02 19.52 11.96
N TRP A 201 -5.06 18.20 12.09
CA TRP A 201 -6.15 17.36 11.59
C TRP A 201 -7.43 17.53 12.41
N ALA A 202 -7.31 17.57 13.74
CA ALA A 202 -8.39 17.70 14.70
C ALA A 202 -8.00 18.75 15.76
N PRO A 203 -8.07 20.05 15.42
CA PRO A 203 -7.66 21.12 16.33
C PRO A 203 -8.60 21.23 17.55
N ILE A 204 -8.02 21.24 18.75
CA ILE A 204 -8.75 21.41 20.02
C ILE A 204 -9.40 22.79 20.05
N GLY A 205 -10.65 22.86 20.55
CA GLY A 205 -11.40 24.12 20.63
C GLY A 205 -11.91 24.66 19.28
N ALA A 206 -11.97 23.81 18.25
CA ALA A 206 -12.57 24.18 16.98
C ALA A 206 -14.07 24.51 17.17
N GLY A 207 -14.53 25.64 16.60
CA GLY A 207 -15.92 26.10 16.80
C GLY A 207 -16.99 25.14 16.27
N ASN A 208 -16.63 24.20 15.40
CA ASN A 208 -17.50 23.13 14.90
C ASN A 208 -17.42 21.83 15.73
N ASP A 209 -16.72 21.83 16.86
CA ASP A 209 -16.60 20.70 17.80
C ASP A 209 -16.96 21.13 19.24
N PRO A 210 -18.25 21.41 19.52
CA PRO A 210 -18.68 21.88 20.84
C PRO A 210 -18.55 20.84 21.96
N GLY A 211 -18.33 19.56 21.61
CA GLY A 211 -18.09 18.48 22.56
C GLY A 211 -16.61 18.24 22.86
N ASP A 212 -15.71 19.03 22.26
CA ASP A 212 -14.25 18.88 22.34
C ASP A 212 -13.79 17.42 22.07
N LEU A 213 -14.42 16.76 21.10
CA LEU A 213 -14.10 15.39 20.73
C LEU A 213 -12.70 15.28 20.11
N ASN A 214 -12.20 16.37 19.51
CA ASN A 214 -10.88 16.48 18.92
C ASN A 214 -9.75 16.17 19.92
N GLN A 215 -9.96 16.41 21.22
CA GLN A 215 -8.98 16.06 22.26
C GLN A 215 -8.62 14.57 22.29
N HIS A 216 -9.50 13.69 21.79
CA HIS A 216 -9.30 12.24 21.78
C HIS A 216 -8.61 11.71 20.53
N TRP A 217 -8.38 12.54 19.51
CA TRP A 217 -7.85 12.12 18.21
C TRP A 217 -6.46 11.50 18.35
N VAL A 218 -5.51 12.23 18.95
CA VAL A 218 -4.11 11.77 19.08
C VAL A 218 -4.05 10.46 19.86
N GLY A 219 -4.74 10.36 21.00
CA GLY A 219 -4.76 9.14 21.80
C GLY A 219 -5.36 7.95 21.06
N SER A 220 -6.45 8.14 20.33
CA SER A 220 -7.11 7.07 19.58
C SER A 220 -6.27 6.60 18.39
N VAL A 221 -5.73 7.52 17.59
CA VAL A 221 -4.88 7.20 16.44
C VAL A 221 -3.60 6.49 16.92
N THR A 222 -2.98 6.97 17.99
CA THR A 222 -1.79 6.33 18.58
C THR A 222 -2.09 4.90 19.04
N ARG A 223 -3.24 4.68 19.70
CA ARG A 223 -3.66 3.33 20.10
C ARG A 223 -3.81 2.39 18.91
N PHE A 224 -4.47 2.82 17.84
CA PHE A 224 -4.65 1.98 16.64
C PHE A 224 -3.33 1.76 15.90
N TYR A 225 -2.47 2.78 15.84
CA TYR A 225 -1.14 2.69 15.28
C TYR A 225 -0.29 1.65 16.04
N ALA A 226 -0.35 1.64 17.37
CA ALA A 226 0.31 0.63 18.20
C ALA A 226 -0.24 -0.80 17.97
N GLN A 227 -1.57 -0.96 17.82
CA GLN A 227 -2.18 -2.26 17.48
C GLN A 227 -1.74 -2.80 16.11
N LEU A 228 -1.37 -1.90 15.20
CA LEU A 228 -0.78 -2.21 13.88
C LEU A 228 0.74 -2.46 13.95
N GLY A 229 1.36 -2.29 15.13
CA GLY A 229 2.78 -2.50 15.36
C GLY A 229 3.66 -1.27 15.16
N GLY A 230 3.09 -0.07 15.12
CA GLY A 230 3.81 1.18 15.40
C GLY A 230 4.18 1.31 16.89
N ARG A 231 5.03 2.27 17.26
CA ARG A 231 5.47 2.43 18.65
C ARG A 231 4.62 3.43 19.40
N ASP A 232 4.67 4.71 19.02
CA ASP A 232 4.01 5.79 19.76
C ASP A 232 3.72 7.02 18.89
N ASP A 233 3.27 8.10 19.53
CA ASP A 233 2.85 9.35 18.87
C ASP A 233 4.02 10.27 18.45
N PHE A 234 5.25 9.94 18.83
CA PHE A 234 6.49 10.60 18.40
C PHE A 234 7.14 9.94 17.19
N ASP A 235 6.63 8.77 16.75
CA ASP A 235 7.08 8.14 15.52
C ASP A 235 6.97 9.09 14.32
N ALA A 236 8.01 9.09 13.48
CA ALA A 236 8.01 9.82 12.23
C ALA A 236 7.11 9.10 11.21
N VAL A 237 5.83 9.46 11.18
CA VAL A 237 4.78 8.87 10.35
C VAL A 237 4.61 9.55 8.99
N VAL A 238 5.25 10.71 8.77
CA VAL A 238 5.34 11.38 7.46
C VAL A 238 6.79 11.78 7.20
N LYS A 239 7.33 11.44 6.03
CA LYS A 239 8.65 11.89 5.60
C LYS A 239 8.61 13.39 5.37
N THR A 240 9.39 14.15 6.16
CA THR A 240 9.59 15.57 5.90
C THR A 240 10.40 15.73 4.62
N ARG A 241 9.83 16.36 3.60
CA ARG A 241 10.63 16.82 2.45
C ARG A 241 11.43 18.07 2.88
N PRO A 242 12.71 18.20 2.49
CA PRO A 242 13.41 19.47 2.60
C PRO A 242 12.62 20.54 1.84
N VAL A 243 12.62 21.78 2.36
CA VAL A 243 12.12 22.92 1.59
C VAL A 243 13.13 23.14 0.47
N ALA A 244 12.65 23.13 -0.78
CA ALA A 244 13.44 23.54 -1.95
C ALA A 244 13.74 25.04 -1.89
#